data_AF-A0A921FA19-F1
#
_entry.id   AF-A0A921FA19-F1
#
_cell.length_a   1.000
_cell.length_b   1.000
_cell.length_c   1.000
_cell.angle_alpha   90.00
_cell.angle_beta   90.00
_cell.angle_gamma   90.00
#
_symmetry.space_group_name_H-M   'P 1'
#
loop_
_entity.id
_entity.type
_entity.pdbx_description
1 polymer ?
#
loop_
_entity_poly.entity_id
_entity_poly.type
_entity_poly.pdbx_seq_one_letter_code
_entity_poly.pdbx_strand_id
1 'polypeptide(L)'
;LDLNKAYEVGDTIRFEVTPKDFGRIAAQTAKQVIMQRVREEEHNIIYNQYIQYENEIVTGEVERRDNRYIYVNLGKVEALLSRQDQIEGEEYNSHDRIKVYIYKVENSSKGPQVFVSRSHPDLLKRLFEQEIPEIYDGTVEIVSIAREAGDRAKVAVRSNNENVDPVGTCVGPRGERIQTIVNELKGENMDIVQWEEEPADFISNALNPADVLEVRFDPENEHVCTVVVPNDQLSLAIGKRGQNVRLAARLTGYKIDIKSESDMQELDEQKVSAESAVQDDTPEQESDTQTQVEDDGKEISIEASAETNDANPDSDN
;
A
#
# COMPACT_ATOMS: atom_id res chain seq x y z
N LEU A 1 -36.26 -30.07 -65.31
CA LEU A 1 -35.98 -28.93 -64.41
C LEU A 1 -37.22 -28.64 -63.57
N ASP A 2 -37.76 -29.67 -62.89
CA ASP A 2 -39.08 -29.54 -62.24
C ASP A 2 -39.01 -28.98 -60.81
N LEU A 3 -37.81 -28.65 -60.33
CA LEU A 3 -37.61 -28.01 -59.03
C LEU A 3 -37.45 -26.49 -59.10
N ASN A 4 -36.78 -25.96 -60.13
CA ASN A 4 -36.72 -24.53 -60.48
C ASN A 4 -36.03 -24.37 -61.84
N LYS A 5 -36.46 -23.44 -62.70
CA LYS A 5 -35.86 -23.21 -64.03
C LYS A 5 -34.52 -22.46 -63.98
N ALA A 6 -34.13 -21.94 -62.82
CA ALA A 6 -32.92 -21.15 -62.63
C ALA A 6 -31.66 -21.97 -62.30
N TYR A 7 -31.76 -23.29 -62.21
CA TYR A 7 -30.61 -24.17 -61.96
C TYR A 7 -29.99 -24.69 -63.26
N GLU A 8 -28.67 -24.71 -63.33
CA GLU A 8 -27.91 -25.20 -64.47
C GLU A 8 -27.25 -26.56 -64.19
N VAL A 9 -26.85 -27.25 -65.26
CA VAL A 9 -26.20 -28.56 -65.16
C VAL A 9 -24.82 -28.38 -64.53
N GLY A 10 -24.67 -28.83 -63.30
CA GLY A 10 -23.45 -28.66 -62.49
C GLY A 10 -23.73 -28.08 -61.09
N ASP A 11 -24.92 -27.53 -60.86
CA ASP A 11 -25.28 -26.92 -59.59
C ASP A 11 -25.48 -27.94 -58.45
N THR A 12 -24.97 -27.60 -57.26
CA THR A 12 -25.22 -28.37 -56.04
C THR A 12 -26.47 -27.85 -55.34
N ILE A 13 -27.57 -28.59 -55.44
CA ILE A 13 -28.84 -28.24 -54.79
C ILE A 13 -28.87 -28.86 -53.38
N ARG A 14 -29.06 -28.03 -52.36
CA ARG A 14 -29.27 -28.48 -50.98
C ARG A 14 -30.77 -28.69 -50.74
N PHE A 15 -31.13 -29.89 -50.31
CA PHE A 15 -32.50 -30.20 -49.91
C PHE A 15 -32.61 -30.11 -48.39
N GLU A 16 -33.60 -29.38 -47.91
CA GLU A 16 -33.94 -29.36 -46.49
C GLU A 16 -34.64 -30.67 -46.13
N VAL A 17 -34.02 -31.44 -45.24
CA VAL A 17 -34.57 -32.70 -44.73
C VAL A 17 -34.67 -32.61 -43.21
N THR A 18 -35.84 -32.94 -42.67
CA THR A 18 -36.09 -33.04 -41.23
C THR A 18 -36.05 -34.51 -40.80
N PRO A 19 -34.99 -34.98 -40.13
CA PRO A 19 -34.91 -36.37 -39.66
C PRO A 19 -36.06 -36.73 -38.71
N LYS A 20 -36.40 -38.01 -38.61
CA LYS A 20 -37.50 -38.49 -37.73
C LYS A 20 -37.31 -38.12 -36.26
N ASP A 21 -36.06 -38.08 -35.78
CA ASP A 21 -35.70 -37.72 -34.40
C ASP A 21 -35.39 -36.22 -34.21
N PHE A 22 -35.61 -35.38 -35.24
CA PHE A 22 -35.25 -33.97 -35.22
C PHE A 22 -35.87 -33.23 -34.04
N GLY A 23 -37.15 -33.48 -33.72
CA GLY A 23 -37.82 -32.84 -32.59
C GLY A 23 -37.16 -33.15 -31.24
N ARG A 24 -36.70 -34.38 -31.02
CA ARG A 24 -36.01 -34.77 -29.78
C ARG A 24 -34.64 -34.12 -29.68
N ILE A 25 -33.86 -34.17 -30.76
CA ILE A 25 -32.50 -33.59 -30.81
C ILE A 25 -32.59 -32.06 -30.69
N ALA A 26 -33.47 -31.42 -31.44
CA ALA A 26 -33.69 -29.97 -31.40
C ALA A 26 -34.16 -29.51 -30.02
N ALA A 27 -35.06 -30.24 -29.35
CA ALA A 27 -35.48 -29.92 -27.99
C ALA A 27 -34.33 -30.04 -26.97
N GLN A 28 -33.48 -31.06 -27.09
CA GLN A 28 -32.30 -31.22 -26.24
C GLN A 28 -31.27 -30.11 -26.47
N THR A 29 -30.98 -29.77 -27.72
CA THR A 29 -30.09 -28.67 -28.08
C THR A 29 -30.66 -27.33 -27.61
N ALA A 30 -31.96 -27.08 -27.81
CA ALA A 30 -32.61 -25.86 -27.32
C ALA A 30 -32.52 -25.76 -25.80
N LYS A 31 -32.78 -26.85 -25.07
CA LYS A 31 -32.58 -26.90 -23.61
C LYS A 31 -31.15 -26.54 -23.23
N GLN A 32 -30.14 -27.11 -23.91
CA GLN A 32 -28.75 -26.82 -23.63
C GLN A 32 -28.39 -25.35 -23.89
N VAL A 33 -28.80 -24.79 -25.03
CA VAL A 33 -28.56 -23.38 -25.38
C VAL A 33 -29.26 -22.44 -24.40
N ILE A 34 -30.50 -22.74 -24.02
CA ILE A 34 -31.23 -21.95 -23.03
C ILE A 34 -30.53 -22.01 -21.67
N MET A 35 -30.17 -23.20 -21.19
CA MET A 35 -29.45 -23.37 -19.91
C MET A 35 -28.09 -22.67 -19.92
N GLN A 36 -27.39 -22.66 -21.06
CA GLN A 36 -26.13 -21.93 -21.21
C GLN A 36 -26.37 -20.41 -21.10
N ARG A 37 -27.33 -19.86 -21.86
CA ARG A 37 -27.67 -18.44 -21.78
C ARG A 37 -28.10 -18.02 -20.38
N VAL A 38 -28.89 -18.83 -19.69
CA VAL A 38 -29.30 -18.55 -18.30
C VAL A 38 -28.08 -18.46 -17.38
N ARG A 39 -27.12 -19.41 -17.48
CA ARG A 39 -25.89 -19.35 -16.69
C ARG A 39 -25.01 -18.15 -17.02
N GLU A 40 -24.90 -17.79 -18.30
CA GLU A 40 -24.15 -16.60 -18.73
C GLU A 40 -24.75 -15.33 -18.14
N GLU A 41 -26.08 -15.19 -18.15
CA GLU A 41 -26.76 -14.07 -17.50
C GLU A 41 -26.60 -14.10 -15.97
N GLU A 42 -26.72 -15.26 -15.32
CA GLU A 42 -26.45 -15.41 -13.88
C GLU A 42 -25.02 -14.98 -13.52
N HIS A 43 -24.03 -15.42 -14.31
CA HIS A 43 -22.63 -15.04 -14.15
C HIS A 43 -22.43 -13.52 -14.29
N ASN A 44 -23.05 -12.90 -15.30
CA ASN A 44 -22.98 -11.46 -15.51
C ASN A 44 -23.62 -10.69 -14.34
N ILE A 45 -24.75 -11.16 -13.82
CA ILE A 45 -25.42 -10.55 -12.66
C ILE A 45 -24.51 -10.62 -11.44
N ILE A 46 -23.89 -11.77 -11.16
CA ILE A 46 -22.98 -11.94 -10.02
C ILE A 46 -21.76 -11.04 -10.19
N TYR A 47 -21.13 -11.03 -11.37
CA TYR A 47 -19.98 -10.16 -11.64
C TYR A 47 -20.31 -8.69 -11.40
N ASN A 48 -21.40 -8.18 -12.00
CA ASN A 48 -21.82 -6.80 -11.88
C ASN A 48 -22.19 -6.43 -10.43
N GLN A 49 -22.66 -7.38 -9.63
CA GLN A 49 -22.92 -7.17 -8.22
C GLN A 49 -21.61 -7.05 -7.43
N TYR A 50 -20.67 -7.97 -7.58
CA TYR A 50 -19.47 -8.01 -6.73
C TYR A 50 -18.37 -7.04 -7.14
N ILE A 51 -18.29 -6.64 -8.42
CA ILE A 51 -17.33 -5.61 -8.83
C ILE A 51 -17.60 -4.28 -8.12
N GLN A 52 -18.84 -4.01 -7.71
CA GLN A 52 -19.19 -2.82 -6.91
C GLN A 52 -18.69 -2.91 -5.46
N TYR A 53 -18.41 -4.11 -4.97
CA TYR A 53 -17.84 -4.37 -3.65
C TYR A 53 -16.33 -4.61 -3.73
N GLU A 54 -15.69 -4.35 -4.87
CA GLU A 54 -14.23 -4.36 -4.94
C GLU A 54 -13.65 -3.28 -4.02
N ASN A 55 -12.62 -3.66 -3.27
CA ASN A 55 -12.03 -2.88 -2.18
C ASN A 55 -12.94 -2.66 -0.96
N GLU A 56 -14.01 -3.43 -0.80
CA GLU A 56 -14.89 -3.37 0.37
C GLU A 56 -14.74 -4.59 1.29
N ILE A 57 -15.18 -4.43 2.54
CA ILE A 57 -15.26 -5.52 3.51
C ILE A 57 -16.65 -6.17 3.46
N VAL A 58 -16.68 -7.50 3.38
CA VAL A 58 -17.90 -8.29 3.35
C VAL A 58 -17.81 -9.40 4.39
N THR A 59 -18.94 -9.73 5.02
CA THR A 59 -19.03 -10.89 5.92
C THR A 59 -19.44 -12.11 5.12
N GLY A 60 -18.67 -13.19 5.24
CA GLY A 60 -18.96 -14.48 4.62
C GLY A 60 -18.89 -15.63 5.61
N GLU A 61 -19.31 -16.81 5.17
CA GLU A 61 -19.23 -18.05 5.93
C GLU A 61 -18.23 -19.01 5.29
N VAL A 62 -17.30 -19.56 6.08
CA VAL A 62 -16.35 -20.56 5.58
C VAL A 62 -17.10 -21.84 5.24
N GLU A 63 -17.11 -22.24 3.98
CA GLU A 63 -17.86 -23.41 3.51
C GLU A 63 -16.98 -24.66 3.45
N ARG A 64 -15.79 -24.53 2.85
CA ARG A 64 -14.85 -25.66 2.70
C ARG A 64 -13.43 -25.16 2.50
N ARG A 65 -12.46 -26.06 2.69
CA ARG A 65 -11.04 -25.79 2.45
C ARG A 65 -10.42 -26.87 1.57
N ASP A 66 -9.66 -26.42 0.57
CA ASP A 66 -8.79 -27.27 -0.24
C ASP A 66 -7.32 -26.97 0.12
N ASN A 67 -6.38 -27.64 -0.54
CA ASN A 67 -4.96 -27.37 -0.31
C ASN A 67 -4.53 -25.94 -0.72
N ARG A 68 -5.23 -25.32 -1.67
CA ARG A 68 -4.88 -24.03 -2.27
C ARG A 68 -5.70 -22.86 -1.73
N TYR A 69 -7.00 -23.05 -1.52
CA TYR A 69 -7.94 -22.01 -1.15
C TYR A 69 -8.86 -22.46 -0.01
N ILE A 70 -9.28 -21.49 0.79
CA ILE A 70 -10.48 -21.57 1.61
C ILE A 70 -11.60 -20.91 0.82
N TYR A 71 -12.75 -21.57 0.75
CA TYR A 71 -13.93 -21.07 0.05
C TYR A 71 -14.84 -20.41 1.06
N VAL A 72 -15.11 -19.13 0.85
CA VAL A 72 -15.94 -18.29 1.72
C VAL A 72 -17.21 -17.97 0.97
N ASN A 73 -18.34 -18.47 1.47
CA ASN A 73 -19.64 -18.24 0.88
C ASN A 73 -20.12 -16.82 1.22
N LEU A 74 -20.34 -16.00 0.18
CA LEU A 74 -20.90 -14.64 0.29
C LEU A 74 -22.41 -14.61 0.00
N GLY A 75 -23.07 -15.77 0.01
CA GLY A 75 -24.49 -15.98 -0.24
C GLY A 75 -24.78 -16.44 -1.67
N LYS A 76 -24.30 -15.70 -2.68
CA LYS A 76 -24.53 -16.04 -4.12
C LYS A 76 -23.31 -16.61 -4.83
N VAL A 77 -22.12 -16.42 -4.27
CA VAL A 77 -20.85 -16.82 -4.88
C VAL A 77 -19.90 -17.31 -3.79
N GLU A 78 -19.06 -18.28 -4.15
CA GLU A 78 -17.91 -18.68 -3.35
C GLU A 78 -16.73 -17.75 -3.66
N ALA A 79 -16.26 -17.02 -2.66
CA ALA A 79 -15.03 -16.26 -2.72
C ALA A 79 -13.81 -17.11 -2.34
N LEU A 80 -12.67 -16.79 -2.93
CA LEU A 80 -11.43 -17.53 -2.81
C LEU A 80 -10.47 -16.81 -1.86
N LEU A 81 -10.18 -17.42 -0.72
CA LEU A 81 -9.17 -16.95 0.23
C LEU A 81 -7.90 -17.79 0.07
N SER A 82 -6.85 -17.20 -0.51
CA SER A 82 -5.57 -17.86 -0.76
C SER A 82 -4.77 -18.05 0.53
N ARG A 83 -3.76 -18.94 0.52
CA ARG A 83 -2.87 -19.11 1.69
C ARG A 83 -2.07 -17.85 2.05
N GLN A 84 -1.71 -17.04 1.07
CA GLN A 84 -0.98 -15.78 1.30
C GLN A 84 -1.88 -14.67 1.86
N ASP A 85 -3.17 -14.80 1.58
CA ASP A 85 -4.21 -13.87 2.00
C ASP A 85 -4.78 -14.20 3.40
N GLN A 86 -4.32 -15.27 4.03
CA GLN A 86 -4.72 -15.68 5.38
C GLN A 86 -3.88 -14.98 6.44
N ILE A 87 -4.46 -14.74 7.61
CA ILE A 87 -3.71 -14.31 8.79
C ILE A 87 -3.02 -15.53 9.39
N GLU A 88 -1.72 -15.42 9.66
CA GLU A 88 -0.98 -16.49 10.31
C GLU A 88 -1.50 -16.72 11.74
N GLY A 89 -1.82 -17.97 12.08
CA GLY A 89 -2.37 -18.34 13.38
C GLY A 89 -3.91 -18.27 13.48
N GLU A 90 -4.60 -17.71 12.49
CA GLU A 90 -6.07 -17.77 12.44
C GLU A 90 -6.53 -19.17 12.00
N GLU A 91 -7.48 -19.75 12.75
CA GLU A 91 -8.12 -21.01 12.38
C GLU A 91 -9.43 -20.73 11.64
N TYR A 92 -9.60 -21.38 10.48
CA TYR A 92 -10.80 -21.28 9.66
C TYR A 92 -11.52 -22.64 9.64
N ASN A 93 -12.56 -22.77 10.45
CA ASN A 93 -13.40 -23.95 10.51
C ASN A 93 -14.63 -23.80 9.61
N SER A 94 -15.21 -24.92 9.20
CA SER A 94 -16.48 -24.92 8.47
C SER A 94 -17.55 -24.22 9.30
N HIS A 95 -18.35 -23.37 8.66
CA HIS A 95 -19.40 -22.52 9.25
C HIS A 95 -18.91 -21.33 10.08
N ASP A 96 -17.61 -21.04 10.12
CA ASP A 96 -17.11 -19.82 10.75
C ASP A 96 -17.56 -18.59 9.95
N ARG A 97 -18.11 -17.59 10.64
CA ARG A 97 -18.43 -16.29 10.04
C ARG A 97 -17.22 -15.37 10.15
N ILE A 98 -16.69 -14.95 9.02
CA ILE A 98 -15.48 -14.13 8.94
C ILE A 98 -15.73 -12.88 8.10
N LYS A 99 -15.16 -11.75 8.52
CA LYS A 99 -15.08 -10.55 7.67
C LYS A 99 -13.86 -10.63 6.78
N VAL A 100 -14.05 -10.45 5.49
CA VAL A 100 -13.00 -10.54 4.47
C VAL A 100 -13.01 -9.31 3.57
N TYR A 101 -11.84 -8.92 3.07
CA TYR A 101 -11.66 -7.80 2.15
C TYR A 101 -11.64 -8.32 0.71
N ILE A 102 -12.54 -7.83 -0.16
CA ILE A 102 -12.53 -8.18 -1.57
C ILE A 102 -11.48 -7.32 -2.27
N TYR A 103 -10.32 -7.89 -2.61
CA TYR A 103 -9.26 -7.14 -3.28
C TYR A 103 -9.30 -7.25 -4.81
N LYS A 104 -10.05 -8.22 -5.35
CA LYS A 104 -10.13 -8.44 -6.79
C LYS A 104 -11.38 -9.20 -7.20
N VAL A 105 -12.04 -8.73 -8.26
CA VAL A 105 -13.14 -9.46 -8.90
C VAL A 105 -12.84 -9.67 -10.39
N GLU A 106 -12.71 -10.93 -10.81
CA GLU A 106 -12.41 -11.30 -12.19
C GLU A 106 -13.60 -11.94 -12.89
N ASN A 107 -13.83 -11.57 -14.16
CA ASN A 107 -14.76 -12.30 -15.02
C ASN A 107 -13.98 -13.35 -15.83
N SER A 108 -13.97 -14.60 -15.34
CA SER A 108 -13.28 -15.70 -16.03
C SER A 108 -14.20 -16.43 -17.00
N SER A 109 -13.63 -17.20 -17.94
CA SER A 109 -14.41 -18.06 -18.85
C SER A 109 -15.23 -19.14 -18.14
N LYS A 110 -14.93 -19.42 -16.86
CA LYS A 110 -15.67 -20.37 -16.01
C LYS A 110 -16.72 -19.68 -15.12
N GLY A 111 -16.82 -18.35 -15.19
CA GLY A 111 -17.68 -17.52 -14.35
C GLY A 111 -16.90 -16.51 -13.51
N PRO A 112 -17.61 -15.61 -12.80
CA PRO A 112 -16.98 -14.62 -11.94
C PRO A 112 -16.25 -15.28 -10.78
N GLN A 113 -15.04 -14.80 -10.49
CA GLN A 113 -14.23 -15.22 -9.36
C GLN A 113 -14.00 -14.01 -8.46
N VAL A 114 -14.34 -14.17 -7.19
CA VAL A 114 -14.12 -13.13 -6.17
C VAL A 114 -12.94 -13.57 -5.32
N PHE A 115 -11.88 -12.77 -5.29
CA PHE A 115 -10.73 -13.01 -4.44
C PHE A 115 -10.81 -12.15 -3.19
N VAL A 116 -10.58 -12.79 -2.05
CA VAL A 116 -10.71 -12.14 -0.75
C VAL A 116 -9.46 -12.33 0.09
N SER A 117 -9.24 -11.38 1.00
CA SER A 117 -8.08 -11.37 1.89
C SER A 117 -8.45 -11.01 3.32
N ARG A 118 -7.74 -11.66 4.24
CA ARG A 118 -7.71 -11.38 5.67
C ARG A 118 -6.42 -10.63 6.07
N SER A 119 -5.33 -10.84 5.33
CA SER A 119 -4.02 -10.23 5.61
C SER A 119 -3.81 -8.85 4.96
N HIS A 120 -4.64 -8.47 3.98
CA HIS A 120 -4.49 -7.19 3.27
C HIS A 120 -4.57 -5.98 4.23
N PRO A 121 -3.70 -4.95 4.11
CA PRO A 121 -3.75 -3.76 4.96
C PRO A 121 -5.09 -3.02 4.92
N ASP A 122 -5.72 -2.93 3.74
CA ASP A 122 -7.00 -2.22 3.59
C ASP A 122 -8.18 -2.90 4.29
N LEU A 123 -8.07 -4.19 4.65
CA LEU A 123 -9.05 -4.78 5.57
C LEU A 123 -9.12 -3.98 6.87
N LEU A 124 -7.96 -3.58 7.40
CA LEU A 124 -7.88 -2.81 8.63
C LEU A 124 -8.52 -1.44 8.44
N LYS A 125 -8.20 -0.75 7.33
CA LYS A 125 -8.83 0.53 6.98
C LYS A 125 -10.35 0.45 6.98
N ARG A 126 -10.92 -0.57 6.32
CA ARG A 126 -12.37 -0.78 6.27
C ARG A 126 -12.98 -1.15 7.63
N LEU A 127 -12.25 -1.86 8.49
CA LEU A 127 -12.69 -2.14 9.87
C LEU A 127 -12.76 -0.86 10.70
N PHE A 128 -11.78 0.03 10.56
CA PHE A 128 -11.81 1.35 11.18
C PHE A 128 -13.00 2.19 10.70
N GLU A 129 -13.24 2.24 9.40
CA GLU A 129 -14.42 2.93 8.82
C GLU A 129 -15.75 2.38 9.35
N GLN A 130 -15.85 1.07 9.63
CA GLN A 130 -17.06 0.48 10.21
C GLN A 130 -17.23 0.77 11.71
N GLU A 131 -16.14 0.82 12.46
CA GLU A 131 -16.17 0.96 13.93
C GLU A 131 -16.23 2.43 14.39
N ILE A 132 -15.61 3.35 13.65
CA ILE A 132 -15.40 4.74 14.05
C ILE A 132 -16.12 5.69 13.08
N PRO A 133 -17.26 6.29 13.47
CA PRO A 133 -18.02 7.21 12.62
C PRO A 133 -17.21 8.41 12.12
N GLU A 134 -16.28 8.91 12.92
CA GLU A 134 -15.44 10.06 12.59
C GLU A 134 -14.44 9.74 11.46
N ILE A 135 -14.10 8.45 11.26
CA ILE A 135 -13.32 8.01 10.10
C ILE A 135 -14.22 7.86 8.87
N TYR A 136 -15.43 7.36 9.07
CA TYR A 136 -16.41 7.20 7.99
C TYR A 136 -16.84 8.54 7.37
N ASP A 137 -17.03 9.59 8.18
CA ASP A 137 -17.41 10.92 7.69
C ASP A 137 -16.24 11.80 7.24
N GLY A 138 -15.00 11.35 7.47
CA GLY A 138 -13.77 12.03 7.08
C GLY A 138 -13.30 13.12 8.05
N THR A 139 -13.88 13.22 9.24
CA THR A 139 -13.37 14.11 10.31
C THR A 139 -11.96 13.69 10.75
N VAL A 140 -11.74 12.38 10.88
CA VAL A 140 -10.44 11.76 11.13
C VAL A 140 -10.04 10.96 9.90
N GLU A 141 -8.81 11.16 9.42
CA GLU A 141 -8.27 10.47 8.26
C GLU A 141 -7.18 9.49 8.69
N ILE A 142 -7.22 8.26 8.15
CA ILE A 142 -6.10 7.32 8.22
C ILE A 142 -5.13 7.66 7.09
N VAL A 143 -3.96 8.18 7.45
CA VAL A 143 -2.93 8.62 6.50
C VAL A 143 -2.12 7.45 5.97
N SER A 144 -1.69 6.56 6.87
CA SER A 144 -0.90 5.39 6.49
C SER A 144 -1.11 4.22 7.45
N ILE A 145 -0.89 3.01 6.95
CA ILE A 145 -0.97 1.76 7.70
C ILE A 145 0.28 0.94 7.41
N ALA A 146 0.99 0.54 8.46
CA ALA A 146 2.04 -0.46 8.38
C ALA A 146 1.59 -1.71 9.14
N ARG A 147 1.41 -2.83 8.44
CA ARG A 147 0.81 -4.05 9.00
C ARG A 147 1.70 -5.27 8.81
N GLU A 148 1.88 -6.04 9.87
CA GLU A 148 2.33 -7.42 9.86
C GLU A 148 1.17 -8.29 10.37
N ALA A 149 0.37 -8.79 9.44
CA ALA A 149 -0.92 -9.41 9.70
C ALA A 149 -0.82 -10.57 10.71
N GLY A 150 -1.67 -10.53 11.74
CA GLY A 150 -1.70 -11.53 12.83
C GLY A 150 -0.73 -11.26 13.98
N ASP A 151 0.16 -10.27 13.88
CA ASP A 151 1.13 -9.96 14.94
C ASP A 151 0.97 -8.52 15.43
N ARG A 152 1.27 -7.54 14.55
CA ARG A 152 1.24 -6.11 14.92
C ARG A 152 0.95 -5.20 13.72
N ALA A 153 0.20 -4.13 13.97
CA ALA A 153 -0.01 -3.03 13.05
C ALA A 153 0.30 -1.67 13.70
N LYS A 154 0.75 -0.72 12.89
CA LYS A 154 0.78 0.70 13.21
C LYS A 154 -0.13 1.46 12.25
N VAL A 155 -0.90 2.40 12.78
CA VAL A 155 -1.87 3.20 12.03
C VAL A 155 -1.63 4.66 12.35
N ALA A 156 -1.32 5.45 11.33
CA ALA A 156 -1.13 6.89 11.45
C ALA A 156 -2.44 7.62 11.12
N VAL A 157 -2.92 8.44 12.04
CA VAL A 157 -4.19 9.17 11.91
C VAL A 157 -3.98 10.66 12.10
N ARG A 158 -4.75 11.47 11.37
CA ARG A 158 -4.85 12.92 11.58
C ARG A 158 -6.30 13.36 11.65
N SER A 159 -6.54 14.49 12.29
CA SER A 159 -7.86 15.11 12.30
C SER A 159 -7.91 16.29 11.34
N ASN A 160 -8.97 16.40 10.56
CA ASN A 160 -9.28 17.58 9.75
C ASN A 160 -9.96 18.68 10.57
N ASN A 161 -10.27 18.41 11.85
CA ASN A 161 -10.88 19.35 12.78
C ASN A 161 -10.00 19.50 14.03
N GLU A 162 -9.50 20.70 14.26
CA GLU A 162 -8.63 21.03 15.41
C GLU A 162 -9.27 20.72 16.79
N ASN A 163 -10.60 20.63 16.86
CA ASN A 163 -11.31 20.33 18.12
C ASN A 163 -11.46 18.83 18.37
N VAL A 164 -10.98 17.97 17.47
CA VAL A 164 -11.12 16.52 17.55
C VAL A 164 -9.72 15.90 17.67
N ASP A 165 -9.49 15.18 18.76
CA ASP A 165 -8.28 14.38 18.95
C ASP A 165 -8.37 13.10 18.10
N PRO A 166 -7.53 12.92 17.07
CA PRO A 166 -7.61 11.77 16.18
C PRO A 166 -7.27 10.45 16.90
N VAL A 167 -6.28 10.45 17.81
CA VAL A 167 -5.85 9.23 18.50
C VAL A 167 -6.91 8.81 19.52
N GLY A 168 -7.35 9.73 20.37
CA GLY A 168 -8.39 9.47 21.37
C GLY A 168 -9.71 9.00 20.75
N THR A 169 -10.09 9.57 19.60
CA THR A 169 -11.30 9.17 18.86
C THR A 169 -11.22 7.74 18.33
N CYS A 170 -10.05 7.32 17.83
CA CYS A 170 -9.84 5.97 17.34
C CYS A 170 -9.76 4.93 18.47
N VAL A 171 -9.14 5.29 19.59
CA VAL A 171 -9.00 4.39 20.75
C VAL A 171 -10.35 4.21 21.47
N GLY A 172 -11.11 5.30 21.62
CA GLY A 172 -12.38 5.32 22.34
C GLY A 172 -12.22 5.18 23.86
N PRO A 173 -13.34 5.24 24.62
CA PRO A 173 -13.30 5.15 26.08
C PRO A 173 -12.64 3.84 26.54
N ARG A 174 -11.53 3.95 27.27
CA ARG A 174 -10.74 2.79 27.76
C ARG A 174 -10.29 1.81 26.66
N GLY A 175 -10.15 2.28 25.42
CA GLY A 175 -9.71 1.42 24.31
C GLY A 175 -10.79 0.51 23.74
N GLU A 176 -12.07 0.75 24.02
CA GLU A 176 -13.16 -0.13 23.58
C GLU A 176 -13.19 -0.32 22.06
N ARG A 177 -13.10 0.78 21.29
CA ARG A 177 -13.20 0.74 19.82
C ARG A 177 -12.03 -0.03 19.21
N ILE A 178 -10.80 0.26 19.63
CA ILE A 178 -9.64 -0.48 19.15
C ILE A 178 -9.69 -1.95 19.58
N GLN A 179 -10.17 -2.25 20.79
CA GLN A 179 -10.30 -3.64 21.24
C GLN A 179 -11.29 -4.44 20.38
N THR A 180 -12.38 -3.82 19.91
CA THR A 180 -13.30 -4.45 18.94
C THR A 180 -12.56 -4.88 17.67
N ILE A 181 -11.73 -4.00 17.10
CA ILE A 181 -10.96 -4.28 15.88
C ILE A 181 -9.88 -5.35 16.15
N VAL A 182 -9.16 -5.25 17.26
CA VAL A 182 -8.16 -6.25 17.70
C VAL A 182 -8.80 -7.63 17.84
N ASN A 183 -10.00 -7.70 18.42
CA ASN A 183 -10.75 -8.96 18.57
C ASN A 183 -11.18 -9.56 17.21
N GLU A 184 -11.61 -8.72 16.26
CA GLU A 184 -11.93 -9.14 14.89
C GLU A 184 -10.70 -9.69 14.15
N LEU A 185 -9.50 -9.19 14.47
CA LEU A 185 -8.22 -9.66 13.95
C LEU A 185 -7.54 -10.72 14.85
N LYS A 186 -8.31 -11.37 15.74
CA LYS A 186 -7.85 -12.48 16.59
C LYS A 186 -6.65 -12.15 17.49
N GLY A 187 -6.55 -10.90 17.95
CA GLY A 187 -5.51 -10.47 18.88
C GLY A 187 -4.28 -9.84 18.22
N GLU A 188 -4.37 -9.46 16.94
CA GLU A 188 -3.36 -8.61 16.29
C GLU A 188 -3.17 -7.31 17.10
N ASN A 189 -1.97 -7.05 17.61
CA ASN A 189 -1.69 -5.85 18.40
C ASN A 189 -1.68 -4.61 17.51
N MET A 190 -2.07 -3.45 18.04
CA MET A 190 -2.21 -2.26 17.23
C MET A 190 -1.79 -1.00 17.97
N ASP A 191 -0.94 -0.21 17.32
CA ASP A 191 -0.56 1.11 17.78
C ASP A 191 -1.21 2.16 16.87
N ILE A 192 -2.00 3.05 17.45
CA ILE A 192 -2.50 4.24 16.76
C ILE A 192 -1.61 5.40 17.14
N VAL A 193 -1.07 6.10 16.15
CA VAL A 193 -0.16 7.22 16.33
C VAL A 193 -0.68 8.44 15.58
N GLN A 194 -0.43 9.62 16.14
CA GLN A 194 -0.77 10.86 15.46
C GLN A 194 0.20 11.11 14.31
N TRP A 195 -0.35 11.33 13.12
CA TRP A 195 0.41 11.81 11.98
C TRP A 195 0.68 13.31 12.15
N GLU A 196 1.91 13.71 11.87
CA GLU A 196 2.34 15.11 11.92
C GLU A 196 2.93 15.52 10.57
N GLU A 197 2.79 16.79 10.21
CA GLU A 197 3.40 17.35 8.99
C GLU A 197 4.92 17.39 9.10
N GLU A 198 5.43 17.72 10.29
CA GLU A 198 6.86 17.75 10.57
C GLU A 198 7.41 16.32 10.67
N PRO A 199 8.36 15.92 9.80
CA PRO A 199 8.84 14.54 9.74
C PRO A 199 9.47 14.05 11.05
N ALA A 200 10.18 14.92 11.77
CA ALA A 200 10.81 14.56 13.04
C ALA A 200 9.75 14.13 14.08
N ASP A 201 8.67 14.91 14.20
CA ASP A 201 7.58 14.64 15.13
C ASP A 201 6.80 13.38 14.72
N PHE A 202 6.55 13.20 13.41
CA PHE A 202 5.88 12.00 12.93
C PHE A 202 6.71 10.73 13.15
N ILE A 203 8.02 10.76 12.91
CA ILE A 203 8.94 9.64 13.16
C ILE A 203 9.01 9.31 14.65
N SER A 204 9.07 10.34 15.50
CA SER A 204 9.00 10.19 16.96
C SER A 204 7.70 9.46 17.37
N ASN A 205 6.56 9.96 16.90
CA ASN A 205 5.26 9.35 17.16
C ASN A 205 5.15 7.90 16.65
N ALA A 206 5.73 7.60 15.49
CA ALA A 206 5.70 6.26 14.89
C ALA A 206 6.47 5.19 15.70
N LEU A 207 7.45 5.60 16.50
CA LEU A 207 8.26 4.71 17.35
C LEU A 207 7.60 4.36 18.69
N ASN A 208 6.46 4.99 19.03
CA ASN A 208 5.64 4.61 20.18
C ASN A 208 5.49 3.08 20.27
N PRO A 209 5.71 2.47 21.44
CA PRO A 209 5.74 3.07 22.78
C PRO A 209 7.13 3.52 23.28
N ALA A 210 8.16 3.56 22.44
CA ALA A 210 9.48 4.06 22.85
C ALA A 210 9.56 5.59 22.72
N ASP A 211 10.11 6.24 23.74
CA ASP A 211 10.40 7.67 23.76
C ASP A 211 11.62 7.98 22.89
N VAL A 212 11.52 9.07 22.13
CA VAL A 212 12.58 9.56 21.25
C VAL A 212 13.13 10.86 21.81
N LEU A 213 14.46 10.94 21.91
CA LEU A 213 15.16 12.15 22.37
C LEU A 213 15.43 13.10 21.20
N GLU A 214 15.86 12.55 20.07
CA GLU A 214 16.27 13.35 18.91
C GLU A 214 16.12 12.54 17.61
N VAL A 215 15.77 13.23 16.52
CA VAL A 215 15.77 12.68 15.16
C VAL A 215 16.76 13.48 14.32
N ARG A 216 17.82 12.84 13.83
CA ARG A 216 18.84 13.46 12.97
C ARG A 216 18.72 12.93 11.55
N PHE A 217 18.39 13.80 10.61
CA PHE A 217 18.34 13.45 9.20
C PHE A 217 19.75 13.38 8.59
N ASP A 218 19.92 12.47 7.64
CA ASP A 218 21.17 12.33 6.91
C ASP A 218 21.33 13.50 5.92
N PRO A 219 22.46 14.25 5.95
CA PRO A 219 22.70 15.37 5.04
C PRO A 219 22.74 14.99 3.56
N GLU A 220 23.07 13.74 3.23
CA GLU A 220 23.16 13.24 1.86
C GLU A 220 21.85 12.61 1.37
N ASN A 221 20.98 12.17 2.29
CA ASN A 221 19.72 11.54 1.96
C ASN A 221 18.62 11.86 2.98
N GLU A 222 17.74 12.78 2.59
CA GLU A 222 16.63 13.26 3.43
C GLU A 222 15.67 12.14 3.88
N HIS A 223 15.61 11.01 3.17
CA HIS A 223 14.78 9.85 3.54
C HIS A 223 15.45 8.88 4.52
N VAL A 224 16.66 9.19 4.98
CA VAL A 224 17.40 8.42 5.98
C VAL A 224 17.54 9.26 7.24
N CYS A 225 17.26 8.66 8.39
CA CYS A 225 17.47 9.32 9.67
C CYS A 225 18.01 8.37 10.74
N THR A 226 18.73 8.96 11.68
CA THR A 226 19.16 8.31 12.91
C THR A 226 18.32 8.86 14.06
N VAL A 227 17.65 7.97 14.76
CA VAL A 227 16.83 8.29 15.92
C VAL A 227 17.57 7.92 17.19
N VAL A 228 17.69 8.89 18.09
CA VAL A 228 18.34 8.72 19.39
C VAL A 228 17.28 8.45 20.44
N VAL A 229 17.44 7.36 21.17
CA VAL A 229 16.54 6.94 22.25
C VAL A 229 17.30 6.78 23.57
N PRO A 230 16.62 6.82 24.72
CA PRO A 230 17.24 6.52 26.01
C PRO A 230 17.88 5.12 26.02
N ASN A 231 18.98 4.96 26.77
CA ASN A 231 19.73 3.71 26.86
C ASN A 231 18.87 2.50 27.27
N ASP A 232 17.92 2.71 28.18
CA ASP A 232 17.00 1.68 28.68
C ASP A 232 15.90 1.31 27.69
N GLN A 233 15.64 2.17 26.70
CA GLN A 233 14.57 1.98 25.70
C GLN A 233 15.07 1.52 24.33
N LEU A 234 16.39 1.39 24.11
CA LEU A 234 16.95 0.92 22.83
C LEU A 234 16.30 -0.39 22.34
N SER A 235 16.18 -1.38 23.23
CA SER A 235 15.56 -2.67 22.90
C SER A 235 14.06 -2.54 22.56
N LEU A 236 13.35 -1.64 23.27
CA LEU A 236 11.93 -1.37 23.05
C LEU A 236 11.71 -0.70 21.69
N ALA A 237 12.54 0.30 21.36
CA ALA A 237 12.49 1.07 20.12
C ALA A 237 12.75 0.18 18.89
N ILE A 238 13.72 -0.73 18.97
CA ILE A 238 13.97 -1.75 17.93
C ILE A 238 12.79 -2.74 17.87
N GLY A 239 12.32 -3.21 19.02
CA GLY A 239 11.27 -4.19 19.15
C GLY A 239 11.70 -5.63 18.83
N LYS A 240 10.80 -6.59 19.07
CA LYS A 240 11.06 -8.02 18.85
C LYS A 240 11.44 -8.28 17.39
N ARG A 241 12.68 -8.75 17.15
CA ARG A 241 13.25 -8.99 15.80
C ARG A 241 13.21 -7.73 14.89
N GLY A 242 13.30 -6.53 15.47
CA GLY A 242 13.24 -5.29 14.71
C GLY A 242 11.84 -4.92 14.21
N GLN A 243 10.78 -5.53 14.76
CA GLN A 243 9.41 -5.29 14.28
C GLN A 243 8.97 -3.84 14.46
N ASN A 244 9.27 -3.20 15.60
CA ASN A 244 8.79 -1.85 15.88
C ASN A 244 9.40 -0.83 14.90
N VAL A 245 10.73 -0.84 14.75
CA VAL A 245 11.44 0.02 13.79
C VAL A 245 11.04 -0.27 12.33
N ARG A 246 10.81 -1.54 11.97
CA ARG A 246 10.38 -1.91 10.61
C ARG A 246 8.97 -1.42 10.29
N LEU A 247 8.05 -1.51 11.25
CA LEU A 247 6.70 -0.97 11.10
C LEU A 247 6.73 0.57 11.04
N ALA A 248 7.51 1.23 11.90
CA ALA A 248 7.67 2.68 11.87
C ALA A 248 8.25 3.15 10.53
N ALA A 249 9.30 2.50 10.02
CA ALA A 249 9.89 2.81 8.72
C ALA A 249 8.91 2.66 7.55
N ARG A 250 8.07 1.61 7.57
CA ARG A 250 7.01 1.44 6.56
C ARG A 250 5.89 2.47 6.70
N LEU A 251 5.58 2.89 7.93
CA LEU A 251 4.50 3.84 8.23
C LEU A 251 4.86 5.26 7.78
N THR A 252 6.11 5.66 8.02
CA THR A 252 6.61 7.00 7.70
C THR A 252 7.21 7.09 6.30
N GLY A 253 7.67 5.96 5.74
CA GLY A 253 8.39 5.91 4.47
C GLY A 253 9.89 6.23 4.60
N TYR A 254 10.39 6.46 5.81
CA TYR A 254 11.80 6.76 6.08
C TYR A 254 12.59 5.50 6.43
N LYS A 255 13.88 5.50 6.11
CA LYS A 255 14.84 4.53 6.62
C LYS A 255 15.34 5.02 7.98
N ILE A 256 14.92 4.32 9.04
CA ILE A 256 15.20 4.68 10.42
C ILE A 256 16.32 3.77 10.98
N ASP A 257 17.43 4.37 11.40
CA ASP A 257 18.42 3.72 12.28
C ASP A 257 18.19 4.17 13.73
N ILE A 258 18.39 3.28 14.71
CA ILE A 258 18.15 3.58 16.12
C ILE A 258 19.46 3.46 16.89
N LYS A 259 19.81 4.52 17.62
CA LYS A 259 20.99 4.60 18.50
C LYS A 259 20.59 4.97 19.92
N SER A 260 21.34 4.47 20.89
CA SER A 260 21.22 4.97 22.25
C SER A 260 21.85 6.36 22.39
N GLU A 261 21.45 7.11 23.40
CA GLU A 261 22.09 8.39 23.74
C GLU A 261 23.61 8.25 23.95
N SER A 262 24.07 7.14 24.54
CA SER A 262 25.50 6.90 24.78
C SER A 262 26.25 6.58 23.49
N ASP A 263 25.67 5.72 22.64
CA ASP A 263 26.26 5.41 21.33
C ASP A 263 26.38 6.69 20.48
N MET A 264 25.38 7.58 20.56
CA MET A 264 25.39 8.83 19.80
C MET A 264 26.44 9.82 20.33
N GLN A 265 26.60 9.94 21.64
CA GLN A 265 27.63 10.77 22.26
C GLN A 265 29.04 10.32 21.83
N GLU A 266 29.32 9.01 21.85
CA GLU A 266 30.61 8.48 21.40
C GLU A 266 30.89 8.79 19.93
N LEU A 267 29.87 8.72 19.07
CA LEU A 267 29.98 9.06 17.65
C LEU A 267 30.26 10.55 17.43
N ASP A 268 29.61 11.43 18.19
CA ASP A 268 29.82 12.87 18.11
C ASP A 268 31.23 13.24 18.60
N GLU A 269 31.71 12.66 19.70
CA GLU A 269 33.08 12.86 20.21
C GLU A 269 34.15 12.41 19.18
N GLN A 270 33.93 11.28 18.51
CA GLN A 270 34.82 10.80 17.46
C GLN A 270 34.86 11.74 16.24
N LYS A 271 33.73 12.32 15.84
CA LYS A 271 33.69 13.31 14.75
C LYS A 271 34.46 14.58 15.11
N VAL A 272 34.25 15.12 16.30
CA VAL A 272 34.94 16.33 16.77
C VAL A 272 36.46 16.12 16.84
N SER A 273 36.90 14.96 17.34
CA SER A 273 38.34 14.63 17.37
C SER A 273 38.95 14.45 15.98
N ALA A 274 38.21 13.88 15.02
CA ALA A 274 38.65 13.75 13.64
C ALA A 274 38.75 15.11 12.93
N GLU A 275 37.77 16.00 13.12
CA GLU A 275 37.80 17.36 12.54
C GLU A 275 38.91 18.23 13.16
N SER A 276 39.17 18.08 14.46
CA SER A 276 40.25 18.78 15.16
C SER A 276 41.64 18.32 14.69
N ALA A 277 41.80 17.04 14.33
CA ALA A 277 43.06 16.51 13.82
C ALA A 277 43.38 16.96 12.38
N VAL A 278 42.37 17.39 11.60
CA VAL A 278 42.56 17.90 10.23
C VAL A 278 42.91 19.39 10.22
N GLN A 279 42.55 20.15 11.27
CA GLN A 279 42.89 21.57 11.39
C GLN A 279 44.34 21.85 11.84
N ASP A 280 45.02 20.88 12.47
CA ASP A 280 46.37 21.06 13.02
C ASP A 280 47.50 20.86 11.99
N ASP A 281 47.17 20.60 10.71
CA ASP A 281 48.13 20.33 9.62
C ASP A 281 48.18 21.45 8.56
N THR A 282 47.82 22.69 8.94
CA THR A 282 48.04 23.88 8.10
C THR A 282 49.39 24.51 8.49
N PRO A 283 50.46 24.43 7.67
CA PRO A 283 51.73 25.06 8.03
C PRO A 283 51.59 26.58 7.89
N GLU A 284 51.80 27.29 9.00
CA GLU A 284 52.13 28.72 8.98
C GLU A 284 53.35 28.94 8.07
N GLN A 285 53.15 29.52 6.90
CA GLN A 285 54.26 30.07 6.12
C GLN A 285 54.67 31.40 6.75
N GLU A 286 55.75 31.35 7.52
CA GLU A 286 56.51 32.51 7.96
C GLU A 286 56.88 33.40 6.77
N SER A 287 56.53 34.67 6.92
CA SER A 287 57.02 35.79 6.13
C SER A 287 58.51 36.03 6.39
N ASP A 288 59.34 36.11 5.34
CA ASP A 288 60.42 37.09 5.35
C ASP A 288 60.84 37.60 3.94
N THR A 289 60.38 38.82 3.67
CA THR A 289 61.04 39.99 3.06
C THR A 289 62.15 39.82 1.99
N GLN A 290 61.92 40.36 0.78
CA GLN A 290 62.72 41.50 0.27
C GLN A 290 62.11 42.22 -0.95
N THR A 291 62.11 43.54 -0.80
CA THR A 291 61.63 44.63 -1.66
C THR A 291 62.48 44.83 -2.92
N GLN A 292 61.85 45.19 -4.06
CA GLN A 292 62.34 46.30 -4.90
C GLN A 292 61.24 46.84 -5.85
N VAL A 293 61.43 48.11 -6.19
CA VAL A 293 60.47 49.14 -6.64
C VAL A 293 60.40 49.21 -8.17
N GLU A 294 59.27 49.70 -8.72
CA GLU A 294 59.07 50.59 -9.90
C GLU A 294 57.75 50.21 -10.59
N ASP A 295 56.67 50.99 -10.40
CA ASP A 295 56.27 52.18 -11.18
C ASP A 295 55.99 51.87 -12.66
N ASP A 296 54.72 51.86 -13.06
CA ASP A 296 54.08 52.96 -13.79
C ASP A 296 52.73 52.49 -14.37
N GLY A 297 51.75 53.40 -14.38
CA GLY A 297 50.35 53.09 -14.64
C GLY A 297 49.97 52.93 -16.12
N LYS A 298 48.83 52.28 -16.37
CA LYS A 298 47.81 52.78 -17.30
C LYS A 298 46.52 51.98 -17.26
N GLU A 299 45.42 52.74 -17.22
CA GLU A 299 44.06 52.35 -17.61
C GLU A 299 44.04 51.63 -18.97
N ILE A 300 43.00 50.82 -19.20
CA ILE A 300 41.97 51.09 -20.23
C ILE A 300 40.92 49.97 -20.21
N SER A 301 39.67 50.41 -20.04
CA SER A 301 38.40 49.77 -20.37
C SER A 301 38.33 49.23 -21.80
N ILE A 302 37.39 48.32 -22.10
CA ILE A 302 36.38 48.45 -23.17
C ILE A 302 35.58 47.14 -23.26
N GLU A 303 34.29 47.26 -23.02
CA GLU A 303 33.23 46.36 -23.48
C GLU A 303 33.11 46.45 -25.02
N ALA A 304 32.83 45.35 -25.69
CA ALA A 304 32.08 45.40 -26.95
C ALA A 304 31.34 44.09 -27.19
N SER A 305 30.02 44.24 -27.26
CA SER A 305 28.98 43.35 -27.73
C SER A 305 29.14 42.94 -29.19
N ALA A 306 28.54 41.81 -29.56
CA ALA A 306 27.73 41.70 -30.78
C ALA A 306 26.90 40.40 -30.76
N GLU A 307 25.58 40.58 -30.69
CA GLU A 307 24.58 39.61 -31.14
C GLU A 307 24.74 39.31 -32.64
N THR A 308 24.30 38.14 -33.09
CA THR A 308 23.44 38.05 -34.28
C THR A 308 22.66 36.74 -34.29
N ASN A 309 21.36 36.92 -34.53
CA ASN A 309 20.32 35.93 -34.77
C ASN A 309 20.70 34.89 -35.83
N ASP A 310 20.13 33.67 -35.73
CA ASP A 310 19.17 33.27 -36.75
C ASP A 310 18.11 32.29 -36.24
N ALA A 311 16.92 32.42 -36.80
CA ALA A 311 15.66 31.81 -36.41
C ALA A 311 15.41 30.51 -37.23
N ASN A 312 15.08 29.41 -36.56
CA ASN A 312 13.79 28.69 -36.64
C ASN A 312 13.65 27.69 -37.83
N PRO A 313 12.54 26.92 -37.93
CA PRO A 313 12.29 25.59 -37.35
C PRO A 313 12.08 24.49 -38.42
N ASP A 314 11.91 23.23 -37.98
CA ASP A 314 11.03 22.18 -38.56
C ASP A 314 11.31 20.88 -37.77
N SER A 315 10.38 20.37 -36.95
CA SER A 315 9.24 19.49 -37.24
C SER A 315 9.58 18.04 -37.59
N ASP A 316 8.84 17.14 -36.95
CA ASP A 316 8.66 15.69 -37.18
C ASP A 316 9.69 14.72 -36.57
N ASN A 317 9.33 14.14 -35.42
CA ASN A 317 8.68 12.81 -35.35
C ASN A 317 8.14 12.51 -33.93
#